data_AF-A0A939DSQ1-F1
#
_entry.id   AF-A0A939DSQ1-F1
#
_cell.length_a   1.000
_cell.length_b   1.000
_cell.length_c   1.000
_cell.angle_alpha   90.00
_cell.angle_beta   90.00
_cell.angle_gamma   90.00
#
_symmetry.space_group_name_H-M   'P 1'
#
loop_
_entity.id
_entity.type
_entity.pdbx_description
1 polymer ?
#
loop_
_entity_poly.entity_id
_entity_poly.type
_entity_poly.pdbx_seq_one_letter_code
_entity_poly.pdbx_strand_id
1 'polypeptide(L)'
;MLADADSLQVQLNWASCIVIGPGLGQDSWSSALLNQVLDYVTKHPKPILLDADALNLLATCRTTLPCQCILTPHPGEAARLLGCKIQDVENNRYQALSQL
;
A
#
# COMPACT_ATOMS: atom_id res chain seq x y z
N MET A 1 4.90 3.86 19.59
CA MET A 1 3.57 3.99 18.95
C MET A 1 3.58 5.32 18.22
N LEU A 2 3.33 5.34 16.90
CA LEU A 2 3.24 6.55 16.08
C LEU A 2 1.97 7.31 16.49
N ALA A 3 2.07 8.17 17.51
CA ALA A 3 0.91 8.79 18.14
C ALA A 3 0.61 10.22 17.65
N ASP A 4 1.52 10.85 16.89
CA ASP A 4 1.34 12.19 16.32
C ASP A 4 2.09 12.36 14.98
N ALA A 5 1.69 13.36 14.19
CA ALA A 5 2.19 13.60 12.84
C ALA A 5 3.68 14.02 12.81
N ASP A 6 4.13 14.75 13.83
CA ASP A 6 5.53 15.18 13.95
C ASP A 6 6.45 13.97 14.19
N SER A 7 6.04 13.02 15.05
CA SER A 7 6.74 11.77 15.30
C SER A 7 6.81 10.88 14.05
N LEU A 8 5.73 10.87 13.24
CA LEU A 8 5.74 10.15 11.97
C LEU A 8 6.76 10.75 10.99
N GLN A 9 6.78 12.07 10.84
CA GLN A 9 7.70 12.70 9.88
C GLN A 9 9.17 12.50 10.27
N VAL A 10 9.50 12.53 11.56
CA VAL A 10 10.85 12.20 12.05
C VAL A 10 11.24 10.76 11.67
N GLN A 11 10.34 9.79 11.88
CA GLN A 11 10.60 8.39 11.53
C GLN A 11 10.74 8.20 10.02
N LEU A 12 9.86 8.82 9.23
CA LEU A 12 9.92 8.78 7.77
C LEU A 12 11.20 9.40 7.24
N ASN A 13 11.69 10.49 7.84
CA ASN A 13 12.97 11.12 7.48
C ASN A 13 14.16 10.19 7.74
N TRP A 14 14.17 9.51 8.90
CA TRP A 14 15.25 8.60 9.29
C TRP A 14 15.29 7.31 8.45
N ALA A 15 14.13 6.77 8.08
CA ALA A 15 14.02 5.49 7.39
C ALA A 15 14.67 5.50 5.99
N SER A 16 15.38 4.42 5.63
CA SER A 16 15.93 4.23 4.27
C SER A 16 14.91 3.63 3.30
N CYS A 17 13.95 2.87 3.81
CA CYS A 17 12.81 2.31 3.10
C CYS A 17 11.61 2.19 4.05
N ILE A 18 10.42 2.04 3.50
CA ILE A 18 9.18 1.99 4.26
C ILE A 18 8.44 0.70 3.94
N VAL A 19 7.92 0.03 4.98
CA VAL A 19 6.99 -1.09 4.86
C VAL A 19 5.73 -0.72 5.61
N ILE A 20 4.57 -0.86 4.98
CA ILE A 20 3.27 -0.54 5.58
C ILE A 20 2.25 -1.59 5.18
N GLY A 21 1.42 -2.02 6.14
CA GLY A 21 0.38 -3.02 5.90
C GLY A 21 0.17 -4.03 7.02
N PRO A 22 1.18 -4.83 7.41
CA PRO A 22 0.99 -5.89 8.39
C PRO A 22 0.51 -5.36 9.75
N GLY A 23 -0.72 -5.71 10.12
CA GLY A 23 -1.34 -5.27 11.38
C GLY A 23 -1.71 -3.78 11.41
N LEU A 24 -1.80 -3.12 10.25
CA LEU A 24 -2.19 -1.72 10.17
C LEU A 24 -3.67 -1.54 10.55
N GLY A 25 -4.55 -2.48 10.19
CA GLY A 25 -5.99 -2.30 10.26
C GLY A 25 -6.54 -1.55 9.03
N GLN A 26 -7.86 -1.43 8.97
CA GLN A 26 -8.58 -0.86 7.81
C GLN A 26 -9.57 0.24 8.21
N ASP A 27 -9.35 0.86 9.37
CA ASP A 27 -10.18 1.96 9.86
C ASP A 27 -9.77 3.31 9.26
N SER A 28 -10.48 4.37 9.65
CA SER A 28 -10.21 5.73 9.16
C SER A 28 -8.83 6.24 9.54
N TRP A 29 -8.32 5.85 10.71
CA TRP A 29 -6.98 6.21 11.16
C TRP A 29 -5.91 5.56 10.27
N SER A 30 -6.07 4.27 10.00
CA SER A 30 -5.19 3.48 9.13
C SER A 30 -5.13 4.03 7.71
N SER A 31 -6.30 4.41 7.17
CA SER A 31 -6.40 5.07 5.86
C SER A 31 -5.70 6.43 5.85
N ALA A 32 -5.89 7.25 6.89
CA ALA A 32 -5.22 8.54 7.00
C ALA A 32 -3.70 8.40 7.11
N LEU A 33 -3.21 7.42 7.88
CA LEU A 33 -1.78 7.14 8.00
C LEU A 33 -1.19 6.69 6.66
N LEU A 34 -1.84 5.76 5.95
CA LEU A 34 -1.40 5.32 4.63
C LEU A 34 -1.28 6.51 3.66
N ASN A 35 -2.28 7.38 3.61
CA ASN A 35 -2.26 8.57 2.76
C ASN A 35 -1.09 9.52 3.11
N GLN A 36 -0.84 9.77 4.39
CA GLN A 36 0.30 10.59 4.81
C GLN A 36 1.64 9.99 4.39
N VAL A 37 1.80 8.67 4.51
CA VAL A 37 3.01 7.96 4.07
C VAL A 37 3.17 8.07 2.55
N LEU A 38 2.11 7.84 1.77
CA LEU A 38 2.13 7.94 0.31
C LEU A 38 2.45 9.36 -0.18
N ASP A 39 1.85 10.38 0.45
CA ASP A 39 2.14 11.78 0.17
C ASP A 39 3.60 12.14 0.48
N TYR A 40 4.13 11.62 1.59
CA TYR A 40 5.52 11.82 1.97
C TYR A 40 6.47 11.21 0.94
N VAL A 41 6.30 9.93 0.57
CA VAL A 41 7.22 9.26 -0.37
C VAL A 41 7.11 9.79 -1.80
N THR A 42 5.97 10.39 -2.16
CA THR A 42 5.81 11.11 -3.43
C THR A 42 6.70 12.36 -3.48
N LYS A 43 6.84 13.08 -2.35
CA LYS A 43 7.69 14.27 -2.23
C LYS A 43 9.15 13.93 -1.95
N HIS A 44 9.40 12.81 -1.28
CA HIS A 44 10.71 12.34 -0.86
C HIS A 44 10.89 10.90 -1.35
N PRO A 45 11.40 10.71 -2.58
CA PRO A 45 11.46 9.40 -3.22
C PRO A 45 12.25 8.40 -2.37
N LYS A 46 11.53 7.50 -1.70
CA LYS A 46 12.07 6.40 -0.90
C LYS A 46 11.39 5.10 -1.34
N PRO A 47 12.11 3.97 -1.39
CA PRO A 47 11.49 2.68 -1.65
C PRO A 47 10.40 2.38 -0.62
N ILE A 48 9.23 1.97 -1.10
CA ILE A 48 8.09 1.59 -0.26
C ILE A 48 7.54 0.22 -0.67
N LEU A 49 7.24 -0.61 0.32
CA LEU A 49 6.55 -1.89 0.20
C LEU A 49 5.15 -1.78 0.80
N LEU A 50 4.12 -2.02 -0.01
CA LEU A 50 2.72 -2.05 0.42
C LEU A 50 2.27 -3.51 0.46
N ASP A 51 1.81 -3.95 1.63
CA ASP A 51 1.40 -5.33 1.88
C ASP A 51 0.07 -5.39 2.67
N ALA A 52 -0.56 -6.55 2.74
CA ALA A 52 -1.68 -6.83 3.64
C ALA A 52 -2.77 -5.73 3.69
N ASP A 53 -3.01 -5.12 4.87
CA ASP A 53 -4.04 -4.10 5.05
C ASP A 53 -3.82 -2.84 4.20
N ALA A 54 -2.57 -2.50 3.86
CA ALA A 54 -2.32 -1.39 2.95
C ALA A 54 -2.85 -1.68 1.55
N LEU A 55 -2.72 -2.92 1.07
CA LEU A 55 -3.30 -3.36 -0.22
C LEU A 55 -4.83 -3.37 -0.16
N ASN A 56 -5.42 -3.78 0.97
CA ASN A 56 -6.88 -3.72 1.15
C ASN A 56 -7.40 -2.28 1.15
N LEU A 57 -6.70 -1.36 1.81
CA LEU A 57 -7.03 0.08 1.79
C LEU A 57 -6.84 0.72 0.42
N LEU A 58 -5.80 0.32 -0.33
CA LEU A 58 -5.61 0.77 -1.72
C LEU A 58 -6.73 0.30 -2.65
N ALA A 59 -7.28 -0.89 -2.42
CA ALA A 59 -8.37 -1.42 -3.22
C ALA A 59 -9.67 -0.62 -3.05
N THR A 60 -9.88 0.03 -1.90
CA THR A 60 -11.08 0.86 -1.66
C THR A 60 -10.91 2.30 -2.14
N CYS A 61 -9.69 2.84 -2.08
CA CYS A 61 -9.36 4.18 -2.52
C CYS A 61 -8.17 4.13 -3.49
N ARG A 62 -8.45 3.99 -4.79
CA ARG A 62 -7.42 4.06 -5.83
C ARG A 62 -6.69 5.40 -5.75
N THR A 63 -5.39 5.35 -5.55
CA THR A 63 -4.50 6.52 -5.51
C THR A 63 -3.32 6.32 -6.46
N THR A 64 -2.59 7.40 -6.74
CA THR A 64 -1.38 7.30 -7.56
C THR A 64 -0.27 6.68 -6.72
N LEU A 65 0.29 5.57 -7.18
CA LEU A 65 1.42 4.93 -6.52
C LEU A 65 2.72 5.69 -6.83
N PRO A 66 3.64 5.81 -5.86
CA PRO A 66 4.94 6.43 -6.08
C PRO A 66 5.81 5.56 -7.01
N CYS A 67 6.78 6.17 -7.70
CA CYS A 67 7.60 5.46 -8.70
C CYS A 67 8.42 4.29 -8.14
N GLN A 68 8.78 4.32 -6.85
CA GLN A 68 9.57 3.26 -6.19
C GLN A 68 8.69 2.44 -5.23
N CYS A 69 7.57 1.92 -5.74
CA CYS A 69 6.61 1.13 -4.98
C CYS A 69 6.69 -0.35 -5.35
N ILE A 70 6.69 -1.23 -4.35
CA ILE A 70 6.51 -2.67 -4.50
C ILE A 70 5.18 -3.05 -3.84
N LEU A 71 4.36 -3.83 -4.54
CA LEU A 71 3.15 -4.44 -3.99
C LEU A 71 3.40 -5.94 -3.82
N THR A 72 2.91 -6.54 -2.74
CA THR A 72 3.00 -8.01 -2.50
C THR A 72 1.64 -8.71 -2.42
N PRO A 73 0.70 -8.46 -3.36
CA PRO A 73 -0.62 -9.04 -3.25
C PRO A 73 -0.59 -10.56 -3.38
N HIS A 74 -1.22 -11.25 -2.44
CA HIS A 74 -1.67 -12.61 -2.68
C HIS A 74 -2.87 -12.60 -3.66
N PRO A 75 -3.30 -13.74 -4.23
CA PRO A 75 -4.38 -13.78 -5.24
C PRO A 75 -5.68 -13.08 -4.83
N GLY A 76 -6.09 -13.22 -3.56
CA GLY A 76 -7.22 -12.49 -2.99
C GLY A 76 -7.07 -10.96 -2.96
N GLU A 77 -5.89 -10.43 -2.60
CA GLU A 77 -5.62 -8.98 -2.60
C GLU A 77 -5.53 -8.44 -4.03
N ALA A 78 -4.87 -9.17 -4.93
CA ALA A 78 -4.82 -8.83 -6.36
C ALA A 78 -6.23 -8.73 -6.94
N ALA A 79 -7.10 -9.69 -6.63
CA ALA A 79 -8.50 -9.66 -7.07
C ALA A 79 -9.25 -8.43 -6.56
N ARG A 80 -9.02 -8.02 -5.31
CA ARG A 80 -9.62 -6.79 -4.75
C ARG A 80 -9.10 -5.53 -5.46
N LEU A 81 -7.79 -5.42 -5.67
CA LEU A 81 -7.16 -4.29 -6.38
C LEU A 81 -7.70 -4.16 -7.83
N LEU A 82 -7.83 -5.29 -8.51
CA LEU A 82 -8.31 -5.37 -9.89
C LEU A 82 -9.83 -5.27 -10.01
N GLY A 83 -10.58 -5.49 -8.93
CA GLY A 83 -12.04 -5.53 -8.95
C GLY A 83 -12.62 -6.75 -9.67
N CYS A 84 -11.94 -7.90 -9.59
CA CYS A 84 -12.33 -9.16 -10.23
C CYS A 84 -12.49 -10.31 -9.21
N LYS A 85 -12.81 -11.52 -9.67
CA LYS A 85 -12.83 -12.71 -8.80
C LYS A 85 -11.42 -13.26 -8.63
N ILE A 86 -11.18 -13.95 -7.50
CA ILE A 86 -9.92 -14.65 -7.23
C ILE A 86 -9.63 -15.68 -8.34
N GLN A 87 -10.66 -16.37 -8.84
CA GLN A 87 -10.53 -17.30 -9.95
C GLN A 87 -9.99 -16.63 -11.22
N ASP A 88 -10.34 -15.38 -11.51
CA ASP A 88 -9.84 -14.67 -12.70
C ASP A 88 -8.32 -14.45 -12.59
N VAL A 89 -7.84 -14.10 -11.38
CA VAL A 89 -6.40 -13.96 -11.09
C VAL A 89 -5.69 -15.31 -11.17
N GLU A 90 -6.25 -16.36 -10.57
CA GLU A 90 -5.64 -17.69 -10.55
C GLU A 90 -5.57 -18.34 -11.94
N ASN A 91 -6.61 -18.14 -12.77
CA ASN A 91 -6.67 -18.69 -14.12
C ASN A 91 -5.64 -18.06 -15.06
N ASN A 92 -5.23 -16.81 -14.83
CA ASN A 92 -4.18 -16.16 -15.61
C ASN A 92 -3.38 -15.13 -14.81
N ARG A 93 -2.45 -15.62 -13.98
CA ARG A 93 -1.62 -14.77 -13.10
C ARG A 93 -0.78 -13.74 -13.86
N TYR A 94 -0.27 -14.08 -15.05
CA TYR A 94 0.51 -13.13 -15.85
C TYR A 94 -0.34 -11.97 -16.39
N GLN A 95 -1.55 -12.27 -16.83
CA GLN A 95 -2.49 -11.23 -17.24
C GLN A 95 -2.88 -10.35 -16.06
N ALA A 96 -3.18 -10.93 -14.90
CA ALA A 96 -3.49 -10.17 -13.70
C ALA A 96 -2.33 -9.22 -13.31
N LEU A 97 -1.07 -9.68 -13.39
CA LEU A 97 0.11 -8.85 -13.14
C LEU A 97 0.21 -7.64 -14.09
N SER A 98 -0.17 -7.80 -15.36
CA SER A 98 -0.14 -6.70 -16.33
C SER A 98 -1.23 -5.63 -16.13
N GLN A 99 -2.20 -5.89 -15.24
CA GLN A 99 -3.32 -5.00 -14.94
C GLN A 99 -3.20 -4.30 -13.59
N LEU A 100 -2.23 -4.70 -12.77
CA LEU A 100 -1.84 -4.06 -11.52
C LEU A 100 -0.90 -2.87 -11.81
#